data_AF-A0A3A8Q1G8-F1
#
_entry.id   AF-A0A3A8Q1G8-F1
#
_cell.length_a   1.000
_cell.length_b   1.000
_cell.length_c   1.000
_cell.angle_alpha   90.00
_cell.angle_beta   90.00
_cell.angle_gamma   90.00
#
_symmetry.space_group_name_H-M   'P 1'
#
loop_
_entity.id
_entity.type
_entity.pdbx_description
1 polymer ?
#
loop_
_entity_poly.entity_id
_entity_poly.type
_entity_poly.pdbx_seq_one_letter_code
_entity_poly.pdbx_strand_id
1 'polypeptide(L)'
;MTFLRIPVLLAVGMMTMGSGMGNPGCGSSSSGGGDSPFVCEGGCAIAGSYTFQFADTSPVDEACQKLGLGLPKGPLVLELRDIFATATLDGADLEAHYTGEPLRDLDLLGTRQLTETTAYSLRLQSTVVAPAPRSASDGSKIEGTYELNGASSGPDGVSCRIKRNFTATR
;
A
#
# COMPACT_ATOMS: atom_id res chain seq x y z
N MET A 1 63.26 36.87 -5.77
CA MET A 1 62.86 35.75 -6.64
C MET A 1 62.55 34.58 -5.74
N THR A 2 61.28 34.35 -5.42
CA THR A 2 60.84 33.31 -4.49
C THR A 2 59.73 32.53 -5.19
N PHE A 3 59.97 31.25 -5.47
CA PHE A 3 59.03 30.37 -6.17
C PHE A 3 58.06 29.76 -5.17
N LEU A 4 56.76 30.03 -5.34
CA LEU A 4 55.69 29.40 -4.59
C LEU A 4 55.03 28.31 -5.47
N ARG A 5 55.18 27.03 -5.07
CA ARG A 5 54.51 25.89 -5.70
C ARG A 5 53.22 25.58 -4.92
N ILE A 6 52.07 25.75 -5.56
CA ILE A 6 50.75 25.39 -5.00
C ILE A 6 50.22 24.18 -5.79
N PRO A 7 49.76 23.11 -5.13
CA PRO A 7 49.16 21.95 -5.79
C PRO A 7 47.74 22.28 -6.26
N VAL A 8 47.47 22.01 -7.55
CA VAL A 8 46.17 22.25 -8.20
C VAL A 8 45.24 21.08 -7.90
N LEU A 9 44.23 21.30 -7.06
CA LEU A 9 43.07 20.43 -6.91
C LEU A 9 42.07 20.76 -8.03
N LEU A 10 41.98 19.88 -9.02
CA LEU A 10 40.97 19.90 -10.08
C LEU A 10 39.61 19.47 -9.50
N ALA A 11 38.76 20.45 -9.17
CA ALA A 11 37.33 20.22 -8.98
C ALA A 11 36.62 20.43 -10.33
N VAL A 12 36.22 19.35 -10.98
CA VAL A 12 35.36 19.39 -12.17
C VAL A 12 33.94 19.64 -11.69
N GLY A 13 33.56 20.92 -11.62
CA GLY A 13 32.17 21.32 -11.46
C GLY A 13 31.42 21.07 -12.77
N MET A 14 30.61 20.01 -12.83
CA MET A 14 29.65 19.84 -13.91
C MET A 14 28.57 20.91 -13.78
N MET A 15 28.63 21.91 -14.66
CA MET A 15 27.50 22.80 -14.93
C MET A 15 26.51 22.06 -15.83
N THR A 16 25.51 21.40 -15.27
CA THR A 16 24.32 21.05 -16.04
C THR A 16 23.41 22.28 -16.06
N MET A 17 23.48 23.01 -17.18
CA MET A 17 22.56 24.09 -17.51
C MET A 17 21.12 23.57 -17.52
N GLY A 18 20.24 24.34 -16.89
CA GLY A 18 18.80 24.13 -16.91
C GLY A 18 18.23 24.17 -18.32
N SER A 19 17.20 23.37 -18.54
CA SER A 19 16.29 23.49 -19.67
C SER A 19 14.89 23.11 -19.19
N GLY A 20 13.97 24.05 -19.34
CA GLY A 20 12.54 23.75 -19.41
C GLY A 20 11.77 23.80 -18.10
N MET A 21 11.79 24.92 -17.37
CA MET A 21 10.63 25.27 -16.53
C MET A 21 9.51 25.79 -17.44
N GLY A 22 8.96 24.89 -18.24
CA GLY A 22 7.66 25.04 -18.89
C GLY A 22 6.65 24.38 -17.96
N ASN A 23 5.82 25.20 -17.32
CA ASN A 23 4.63 24.77 -16.61
C ASN A 23 3.66 24.09 -17.60
N PRO A 24 3.35 22.78 -17.50
CA PRO A 24 2.08 22.27 -18.00
C PRO A 24 1.10 22.42 -16.84
N GLY A 25 0.41 23.55 -16.83
CA GLY A 25 -0.78 23.66 -16.00
C GLY A 25 -1.72 22.50 -16.30
N CYS A 26 -2.36 21.99 -15.24
CA CYS A 26 -3.58 21.20 -15.33
C CYS A 26 -4.56 21.92 -16.27
N GLY A 27 -4.62 21.48 -17.52
CA GLY A 27 -5.33 22.15 -18.60
C GLY A 27 -6.08 21.13 -19.43
N SER A 28 -7.36 21.00 -19.11
CA SER A 28 -8.35 20.22 -19.84
C SER A 28 -8.23 20.40 -21.35
N SER A 29 -8.13 19.29 -22.07
CA SER A 29 -8.57 19.18 -23.47
C SER A 29 -9.72 18.21 -23.51
N SER A 30 -10.91 18.71 -23.20
CA SER A 30 -12.18 18.04 -23.46
C SER A 30 -12.38 17.93 -24.97
N SER A 31 -12.22 16.73 -25.53
CA SER A 31 -12.80 16.34 -26.82
C SER A 31 -12.80 14.81 -26.98
N GLY A 32 -13.88 14.18 -26.51
CA GLY A 32 -14.40 12.93 -27.07
C GLY A 32 -13.74 11.62 -26.64
N GLY A 33 -14.44 10.88 -25.77
CA GLY A 33 -14.45 9.41 -25.71
C GLY A 33 -13.16 8.69 -25.28
N GLY A 34 -13.23 8.02 -24.13
CA GLY A 34 -12.30 6.94 -23.77
C GLY A 34 -11.28 7.30 -22.69
N ASP A 35 -11.27 6.48 -21.63
CA ASP A 35 -10.11 6.09 -20.81
C ASP A 35 -8.93 7.09 -20.77
N SER A 36 -8.98 8.07 -19.86
CA SER A 36 -7.77 8.81 -19.48
C SER A 36 -7.01 8.01 -18.43
N PRO A 37 -5.78 7.52 -18.70
CA PRO A 37 -5.02 6.76 -17.73
C PRO A 37 -4.61 7.68 -16.59
N PHE A 38 -4.87 7.28 -15.36
CA PHE A 38 -4.32 8.00 -14.21
C PHE A 38 -2.80 7.90 -14.25
N VAL A 39 -2.15 9.05 -14.26
CA VAL A 39 -0.70 9.15 -14.25
C VAL A 39 -0.28 9.44 -12.82
N CYS A 40 0.41 8.48 -12.19
CA CYS A 40 1.06 8.69 -10.91
C CYS A 40 2.20 9.70 -11.07
N GLU A 41 1.95 10.97 -10.73
CA GLU A 41 2.96 12.04 -10.87
C GLU A 41 4.06 12.01 -9.78
N GLY A 42 3.90 11.12 -8.79
CA GLY A 42 4.94 10.74 -7.82
C GLY A 42 4.39 10.45 -6.42
N GLY A 43 5.08 9.59 -5.67
CA GLY A 43 4.73 9.27 -4.29
C GLY A 43 3.51 8.34 -4.17
N CYS A 44 3.24 7.56 -5.21
CA CYS A 44 2.14 6.62 -5.24
C CYS A 44 2.55 5.20 -5.72
N ALA A 45 3.85 4.93 -5.89
CA ALA A 45 4.36 3.68 -6.46
C ALA A 45 4.36 2.52 -5.45
N ILE A 46 3.18 2.19 -4.92
CA ILE A 46 2.96 1.18 -3.87
C ILE A 46 2.64 -0.22 -4.39
N ALA A 47 2.59 -0.44 -5.71
CA ALA A 47 2.39 -1.76 -6.27
C ALA A 47 3.59 -2.68 -5.97
N GLY A 48 3.35 -3.90 -5.52
CA GLY A 48 4.40 -4.86 -5.18
C GLY A 48 4.02 -5.83 -4.07
N SER A 49 4.96 -6.69 -3.70
CA SER A 49 4.79 -7.65 -2.61
C SER A 49 5.42 -7.11 -1.33
N TYR A 50 4.64 -7.09 -0.25
CA TYR A 50 5.06 -6.60 1.06
C TYR A 50 5.13 -7.76 2.07
N THR A 51 6.23 -7.85 2.80
CA THR A 51 6.35 -8.74 3.96
C THR A 51 5.42 -8.24 5.06
N PHE A 52 4.37 -9.01 5.37
CA PHE A 52 3.33 -8.62 6.32
C PHE A 52 3.59 -9.20 7.71
N GLN A 53 3.59 -8.36 8.75
CA GLN A 53 3.93 -8.74 10.11
C GLN A 53 2.97 -8.11 11.12
N PHE A 54 2.50 -8.90 12.08
CA PHE A 54 1.70 -8.42 13.21
C PHE A 54 2.57 -8.01 14.38
N ALA A 55 2.18 -6.93 15.06
CA ALA A 55 2.80 -6.52 16.32
C ALA A 55 2.51 -7.52 17.47
N ASP A 56 1.34 -8.16 17.44
CA ASP A 56 0.92 -9.20 18.38
C ASP A 56 0.47 -10.45 17.60
N THR A 57 1.13 -11.57 17.88
CA THR A 57 0.90 -12.88 17.26
C THR A 57 0.23 -13.87 18.23
N SER A 58 -0.29 -13.39 19.36
CA SER A 58 -1.03 -14.21 20.31
C SER A 58 -2.17 -14.97 19.62
N PRO A 59 -2.46 -16.22 20.04
CA PRO A 59 -3.52 -17.01 19.45
C PRO A 59 -4.86 -16.28 19.37
N VAL A 60 -5.60 -16.53 18.30
CA VAL A 60 -6.98 -16.02 18.15
C VAL A 60 -7.93 -16.77 19.09
N ASP A 61 -9.07 -16.16 19.38
CA ASP A 61 -10.08 -16.76 20.25
C ASP A 61 -10.66 -18.06 19.68
N GLU A 62 -11.28 -18.87 20.55
CA GLU A 62 -11.90 -20.14 20.15
C GLU A 62 -13.02 -19.95 19.12
N ALA A 63 -13.72 -18.82 19.15
CA ALA A 63 -14.77 -18.50 18.19
C ALA A 63 -14.22 -18.39 16.77
N CYS A 64 -13.10 -17.69 16.57
CA CYS A 64 -12.44 -17.62 15.27
C CYS A 64 -11.87 -18.97 14.85
N GLN A 65 -11.29 -19.73 15.78
CA GLN A 65 -10.80 -21.08 15.48
C GLN A 65 -11.92 -22.01 14.98
N LYS A 66 -13.10 -21.96 15.60
CA LYS A 66 -14.29 -22.72 15.16
C LYS A 66 -14.75 -22.35 13.76
N LEU A 67 -14.59 -21.09 13.36
CA LEU A 67 -14.88 -20.61 12.01
C LEU A 67 -13.76 -20.89 11.00
N GLY A 68 -12.65 -21.49 11.44
CA GLY A 68 -11.46 -21.68 10.59
C GLY A 68 -10.73 -20.37 10.26
N LEU A 69 -10.99 -19.31 11.03
CA LEU A 69 -10.43 -17.98 10.85
C LEU A 69 -9.21 -17.79 11.75
N GLY A 70 -8.19 -17.11 11.23
CA GLY A 70 -6.94 -16.87 11.93
C GLY A 70 -6.25 -15.59 11.46
N LEU A 71 -5.02 -15.40 11.95
CA LEU A 71 -4.14 -14.38 11.40
C LEU A 71 -3.66 -14.83 10.01
N PRO A 72 -3.74 -13.96 8.97
CA PRO A 72 -3.34 -14.30 7.61
C PRO A 72 -1.86 -14.64 7.55
N LYS A 73 -1.52 -15.50 6.61
CA LYS A 73 -0.14 -15.87 6.31
C LYS A 73 0.27 -15.37 4.93
N GLY A 74 1.57 -15.13 4.76
CA GLY A 74 2.15 -14.71 3.49
C GLY A 74 2.18 -13.19 3.30
N PRO A 75 2.57 -12.74 2.09
CA PRO A 75 2.73 -11.33 1.80
C PRO A 75 1.37 -10.64 1.57
N LEU A 76 1.37 -9.32 1.78
CA LEU A 76 0.37 -8.43 1.19
C LEU A 76 0.84 -8.08 -0.22
N VAL A 77 0.11 -8.50 -1.24
CA VAL A 77 0.43 -8.17 -2.64
C VAL A 77 -0.48 -7.03 -3.07
N LEU A 78 0.09 -5.93 -3.54
CA LEU A 78 -0.62 -4.75 -4.01
C LEU A 78 -0.45 -4.56 -5.51
N GLU A 79 -1.55 -4.25 -6.19
CA GLU A 79 -1.60 -3.78 -7.57
C GLU A 79 -2.29 -2.41 -7.61
N LEU A 80 -1.92 -1.60 -8.60
CA LEU A 80 -2.52 -0.29 -8.82
C LEU A 80 -3.17 -0.25 -10.20
N ARG A 81 -4.41 0.21 -10.24
CA ARG A 81 -5.16 0.50 -11.47
C ARG A 81 -5.81 1.86 -11.29
N ASP A 82 -5.24 2.85 -11.93
CA ASP A 82 -5.58 4.24 -11.72
C ASP A 82 -5.55 4.65 -10.24
N ILE A 83 -6.65 5.22 -9.74
CA ILE A 83 -6.81 5.61 -8.33
C ILE A 83 -7.22 4.43 -7.42
N PHE A 84 -7.26 3.21 -7.94
CA PHE A 84 -7.63 2.02 -7.20
C PHE A 84 -6.40 1.19 -6.87
N ALA A 85 -6.28 0.83 -5.60
CA ALA A 85 -5.35 -0.18 -5.13
C ALA A 85 -6.14 -1.47 -4.89
N THR A 86 -5.76 -2.55 -5.56
CA THR A 86 -6.24 -3.89 -5.23
C THR A 86 -5.16 -4.61 -4.45
N ALA A 87 -5.54 -5.43 -3.49
CA ALA A 87 -4.60 -6.23 -2.74
C ALA A 87 -5.07 -7.66 -2.55
N THR A 88 -4.13 -8.59 -2.42
CA THR A 88 -4.41 -9.95 -1.98
C THR A 88 -3.62 -10.24 -0.70
N LEU A 89 -4.30 -10.79 0.31
CA LEU A 89 -3.71 -11.23 1.56
C LEU A 89 -4.32 -12.57 1.98
N ASP A 90 -3.50 -13.62 2.02
CA ASP A 90 -3.95 -15.01 2.34
C ASP A 90 -5.18 -15.46 1.51
N GLY A 91 -5.20 -15.06 0.24
CA GLY A 91 -6.28 -15.35 -0.70
C GLY A 91 -7.58 -14.56 -0.49
N ALA A 92 -7.59 -13.55 0.39
CA ALA A 92 -8.63 -12.52 0.41
C ALA A 92 -8.25 -11.38 -0.53
N ASP A 93 -9.16 -11.01 -1.42
CA ASP A 93 -9.03 -9.83 -2.26
C ASP A 93 -9.60 -8.61 -1.54
N LEU A 94 -8.87 -7.52 -1.62
CA LEU A 94 -9.14 -6.25 -0.97
C LEU A 94 -9.04 -5.11 -1.99
N GLU A 95 -9.78 -4.04 -1.75
CA GLU A 95 -9.75 -2.84 -2.58
C GLU A 95 -9.72 -1.57 -1.74
N ALA A 96 -9.07 -0.54 -2.27
CA ALA A 96 -9.02 0.80 -1.70
C ALA A 96 -8.94 1.84 -2.81
N HIS A 97 -9.36 3.05 -2.50
CA HIS A 97 -8.93 4.23 -3.24
C HIS A 97 -7.57 4.71 -2.73
N TYR A 98 -6.65 5.02 -3.64
CA TYR A 98 -5.33 5.52 -3.30
C TYR A 98 -4.84 6.52 -4.36
N THR A 99 -4.41 7.70 -3.92
CA THR A 99 -3.96 8.78 -4.82
C THR A 99 -2.52 9.22 -4.56
N GLY A 100 -1.84 8.64 -3.58
CA GLY A 100 -0.47 9.02 -3.21
C GLY A 100 -0.40 10.32 -2.39
N GLU A 101 0.75 10.98 -2.40
CA GLU A 101 0.91 12.22 -1.64
C GLU A 101 -0.03 13.35 -2.12
N PRO A 102 -0.56 14.17 -1.18
CA PRO A 102 -0.28 14.19 0.26
C PRO A 102 -1.09 13.19 1.09
N LEU A 103 -2.11 12.57 0.49
CA LEU A 103 -3.06 11.66 1.15
C LEU A 103 -2.56 10.21 1.09
N ARG A 104 -1.78 9.82 2.09
CA ARG A 104 -1.14 8.49 2.17
C ARG A 104 -2.03 7.41 2.77
N ASP A 105 -3.30 7.70 3.01
CA ASP A 105 -4.25 6.76 3.58
C ASP A 105 -4.54 5.63 2.59
N LEU A 106 -4.56 4.40 3.11
CA LEU A 106 -4.81 3.19 2.37
C LEU A 106 -5.72 2.31 3.22
N ASP A 107 -7.02 2.44 2.98
CA ASP A 107 -8.06 1.68 3.68
C ASP A 107 -8.55 0.57 2.75
N LEU A 108 -7.97 -0.63 2.91
CA LEU A 108 -8.26 -1.80 2.07
C LEU A 108 -9.39 -2.61 2.69
N LEU A 109 -10.45 -2.87 1.93
CA LEU A 109 -11.62 -3.63 2.38
C LEU A 109 -11.91 -4.80 1.45
N GLY A 110 -12.38 -5.90 2.02
CA GLY A 110 -12.89 -7.03 1.25
C GLY A 110 -13.82 -7.91 2.06
N THR A 111 -14.55 -8.76 1.36
CA THR A 111 -15.43 -9.76 1.95
C THR A 111 -15.23 -11.09 1.27
N ARG A 112 -15.39 -12.18 2.01
CA ARG A 112 -15.27 -13.52 1.44
C ARG A 112 -16.27 -14.47 2.07
N GLN A 113 -16.94 -15.21 1.21
CA GLN A 113 -17.77 -16.35 1.58
C GLN A 113 -16.89 -17.59 1.74
N LEU A 114 -16.95 -18.27 2.88
CA LEU A 114 -16.24 -19.52 3.14
C LEU A 114 -17.11 -20.74 2.86
N THR A 115 -18.39 -20.68 3.25
CA THR A 115 -19.42 -21.71 3.05
C THR A 115 -20.75 -21.01 2.80
N GLU A 116 -21.85 -21.70 2.50
CA GLU A 116 -23.16 -21.05 2.32
C GLU A 116 -23.63 -20.23 3.53
N THR A 117 -23.22 -20.61 4.74
CA THR A 117 -23.64 -19.95 5.98
C THR A 117 -22.54 -19.12 6.63
N THR A 118 -21.30 -19.18 6.16
CA THR A 118 -20.15 -18.54 6.82
C THR A 118 -19.45 -17.57 5.88
N ALA A 119 -19.27 -16.33 6.37
CA ALA A 119 -18.58 -15.27 5.66
C ALA A 119 -17.70 -14.47 6.63
N TYR A 120 -16.74 -13.74 6.08
CA TYR A 120 -16.02 -12.71 6.83
C TYR A 120 -15.81 -11.45 6.01
N SER A 121 -15.67 -10.33 6.71
CA SER A 121 -15.11 -9.09 6.18
C SER A 121 -13.72 -8.86 6.74
N LEU A 122 -12.86 -8.28 5.92
CA LEU A 122 -11.49 -7.92 6.25
C LEU A 122 -11.27 -6.45 5.90
N ARG A 123 -10.68 -5.69 6.83
CA ARG A 123 -10.28 -4.30 6.63
C ARG A 123 -8.85 -4.09 7.11
N LEU A 124 -8.02 -3.47 6.27
CA LEU A 124 -6.71 -2.94 6.65
C LEU A 124 -6.82 -1.41 6.64
N GLN A 125 -7.11 -0.84 7.81
CA GLN A 125 -7.09 0.61 7.96
C GLN A 125 -5.65 1.06 8.16
N SER A 126 -5.02 1.60 7.12
CA SER A 126 -3.57 1.82 7.10
C SER A 126 -3.14 3.10 6.43
N THR A 127 -1.84 3.41 6.55
CA THR A 127 -1.20 4.53 5.88
C THR A 127 0.15 4.10 5.31
N VAL A 128 0.51 4.66 4.15
CA VAL A 128 1.85 4.51 3.57
C VAL A 128 2.79 5.47 4.28
N VAL A 129 3.80 4.95 4.97
CA VAL A 129 4.75 5.74 5.77
C VAL A 129 5.58 6.65 4.86
N ALA A 130 5.91 7.85 5.36
CA ALA A 130 6.65 8.86 4.59
C ALA A 130 8.15 8.53 4.58
N PRO A 131 8.86 8.85 3.48
CA PRO A 131 8.31 9.33 2.21
C PRO A 131 7.58 8.20 1.46
N ALA A 132 6.49 8.53 0.75
CA ALA A 132 5.84 7.55 -0.11
C ALA A 132 6.76 7.19 -1.30
N PRO A 133 6.75 5.93 -1.78
CA PRO A 133 7.65 5.48 -2.84
C PRO A 133 7.37 6.22 -4.16
N ARG A 134 8.43 6.71 -4.80
CA ARG A 134 8.40 7.36 -6.11
C ARG A 134 8.50 6.35 -7.24
N SER A 135 9.13 5.20 -7.00
CA SER A 135 9.31 4.11 -7.97
C SER A 135 8.97 2.73 -7.37
N ALA A 136 8.76 1.73 -8.23
CA ALA A 136 8.49 0.35 -7.81
C ALA A 136 9.69 -0.29 -7.08
N SER A 137 10.91 0.21 -7.30
CA SER A 137 12.13 -0.25 -6.61
C SER A 137 12.40 0.47 -5.29
N ASP A 138 11.65 1.54 -4.97
CA ASP A 138 11.83 2.24 -3.71
C ASP A 138 11.32 1.40 -2.54
N GLY A 139 12.04 1.46 -1.42
CA GLY A 139 11.55 0.89 -0.17
C GLY A 139 10.22 1.53 0.21
N SER A 140 9.30 0.72 0.74
CA SER A 140 7.99 1.19 1.14
C SER A 140 7.54 0.48 2.41
N LYS A 141 6.98 1.25 3.35
CA LYS A 141 6.39 0.72 4.58
C LYS A 141 4.94 1.16 4.68
N ILE A 142 4.07 0.21 5.00
CA ILE A 142 2.67 0.43 5.33
C ILE A 142 2.49 0.03 6.78
N GLU A 143 1.78 0.83 7.55
CA GLU A 143 1.44 0.51 8.93
C GLU A 143 -0.02 0.83 9.21
N GLY A 144 -0.65 0.05 10.09
CA GLY A 144 -2.06 0.21 10.34
C GLY A 144 -2.65 -0.88 11.22
N THR A 145 -3.97 -0.98 11.13
CA THR A 145 -4.77 -1.97 11.87
C THR A 145 -5.43 -2.94 10.92
N TYR A 146 -5.20 -4.23 11.16
CA TYR A 146 -5.94 -5.34 10.59
C TYR A 146 -7.18 -5.60 11.43
N GLU A 147 -8.33 -5.67 10.79
CA GLU A 147 -9.58 -6.06 11.42
C GLU A 147 -10.31 -7.09 10.56
N LEU A 148 -10.56 -8.27 11.12
CA LEU A 148 -11.38 -9.32 10.52
C LEU A 148 -12.62 -9.54 11.38
N ASN A 149 -13.80 -9.53 10.76
CA ASN A 149 -15.07 -9.86 11.39
C ASN A 149 -15.68 -11.05 10.66
N GLY A 150 -15.81 -12.18 11.35
CA GLY A 150 -16.40 -13.40 10.80
C GLY A 150 -17.73 -13.73 11.45
N ALA A 151 -18.66 -14.32 10.70
CA ALA A 151 -19.91 -14.81 11.23
C ALA A 151 -20.41 -16.05 10.49
N SER A 152 -21.10 -16.93 11.21
CA SER A 152 -21.86 -18.06 10.67
C SER A 152 -23.34 -17.94 11.04
N SER A 153 -24.23 -18.14 10.09
CA SER A 153 -25.69 -18.11 10.26
C SER A 153 -26.32 -19.48 10.50
N GLY A 154 -25.50 -20.52 10.73
CA GLY A 154 -25.98 -21.88 11.03
C GLY A 154 -26.66 -22.04 12.41
N PRO A 155 -27.11 -23.26 12.76
CA PRO A 155 -27.80 -23.56 14.02
C PRO A 155 -27.00 -23.15 15.27
N ASP A 156 -25.67 -23.24 15.20
CA ASP A 156 -24.74 -22.84 16.25
C ASP A 156 -24.09 -21.48 15.95
N GLY A 157 -24.84 -20.52 15.38
CA GLY A 157 -24.30 -19.26 14.87
C GLY A 157 -23.25 -18.62 15.78
N VAL A 158 -22.01 -18.55 15.27
CA VAL A 158 -20.86 -17.96 15.96
C VAL A 158 -20.41 -16.73 15.19
N SER A 159 -20.10 -15.66 15.91
CA SER A 159 -19.37 -14.51 15.40
C SER A 159 -17.99 -14.44 16.05
N CYS A 160 -17.00 -13.95 15.31
CA CYS A 160 -15.66 -13.73 15.84
C CYS A 160 -15.08 -12.43 15.31
N ARG A 161 -14.14 -11.84 16.05
CA ARG A 161 -13.44 -10.61 15.67
C ARG A 161 -11.96 -10.70 15.99
N ILE A 162 -11.12 -10.44 14.99
CA ILE A 162 -9.67 -10.31 15.15
C ILE A 162 -9.30 -8.87 14.87
N LYS A 163 -8.56 -8.24 15.79
CA LYS A 163 -8.02 -6.90 15.59
C LYS A 163 -6.57 -6.84 16.04
N ARG A 164 -5.67 -6.46 15.14
CA ARG A 164 -4.21 -6.42 15.40
C ARG A 164 -3.56 -5.27 14.65
N ASN A 165 -2.52 -4.69 15.24
CA ASN A 165 -1.66 -3.75 14.51
C ASN A 165 -0.70 -4.54 13.62
N PHE A 166 -0.38 -3.99 12.46
CA PHE A 166 0.55 -4.61 11.51
C PHE A 166 1.52 -3.60 10.91
N THR A 167 2.61 -4.14 10.38
CA THR A 167 3.51 -3.46 9.45
C THR A 167 3.70 -4.32 8.22
N ALA A 168 3.71 -3.70 7.05
CA ALA A 168 4.03 -4.36 5.79
C ALA A 168 5.18 -3.62 5.11
N THR A 169 6.25 -4.32 4.75
CA THR A 169 7.46 -3.71 4.17
C THR A 169 7.83 -4.35 2.84
N ARG A 170 8.10 -3.51 1.84
CA ARG A 170 8.68 -3.87 0.55
C ARG A 170 10.15 -3.47 0.51
#